data_AF-A0A838SM77-F1
#
_entry.id   AF-A0A838SM77-F1
#
_cell.length_a   1.000
_cell.length_b   1.000
_cell.length_c   1.000
_cell.angle_alpha   90.00
_cell.angle_beta   90.00
_cell.angle_gamma   90.00
#
_symmetry.space_group_name_H-M   'P 1'
#
loop_
_entity.id
_entity.type
_entity.pdbx_description
1 polymer ?
#
loop_
_entity_poly.entity_id
_entity_poly.type
_entity_poly.pdbx_seq_one_letter_code
_entity_poly.pdbx_strand_id
1 'polypeptide(L)'
;MTEIPAENYSQPWATDARRALPLIGAEREILTAFLDWQRTTFELKCSDVPPERLSERGIPPSQLSLHGLLRHLAGVERWWFRKQFAGEEVPLLYYSHDDPNQD
;
A
#
# COMPACT_ATOMS: atom_id res chain seq x y z
N MET A 1 2.61 31.32 5.45
CA MET A 1 2.37 29.93 5.03
C MET A 1 2.00 29.96 3.56
N THR A 2 2.77 29.29 2.72
CA THR A 2 2.43 29.15 1.29
C THR A 2 1.29 28.14 1.18
N GLU A 3 0.16 28.52 0.58
CA GLU A 3 -0.91 27.56 0.29
C GLU A 3 -0.41 26.53 -0.71
N ILE A 4 -0.75 25.26 -0.47
CA ILE A 4 -0.46 24.17 -1.40
C ILE A 4 -1.48 24.27 -2.55
N PRO A 5 -1.05 24.32 -3.82
CA PRO A 5 -1.97 24.36 -4.95
C PRO A 5 -2.94 23.17 -4.95
N ALA A 6 -4.20 23.43 -5.33
CA ALA A 6 -5.29 22.45 -5.27
C ALA A 6 -4.99 21.16 -6.06
N GLU A 7 -4.28 21.29 -7.17
CA GLU A 7 -3.85 20.20 -8.04
C GLU A 7 -2.84 19.23 -7.42
N ASN A 8 -2.19 19.63 -6.32
CA ASN A 8 -1.23 18.78 -5.61
C ASN A 8 -1.88 17.90 -4.54
N TYR A 9 -3.17 18.12 -4.24
CA TYR A 9 -3.91 17.23 -3.36
C TYR A 9 -4.33 15.97 -4.10
N SER A 10 -4.54 14.89 -3.34
CA SER A 10 -5.13 13.67 -3.91
C SER A 10 -6.52 13.98 -4.46
N GLN A 11 -6.79 13.48 -5.67
CA GLN A 11 -8.11 13.62 -6.30
C GLN A 11 -9.18 12.97 -5.40
N PRO A 12 -10.38 13.55 -5.30
CA PRO A 12 -11.51 12.84 -4.71
C PRO A 12 -11.90 11.67 -5.61
N TRP A 13 -11.93 10.46 -5.06
CA TRP A 13 -12.38 9.28 -5.80
C TRP A 13 -13.89 9.10 -5.65
N ALA A 14 -14.62 9.01 -6.77
CA ALA A 14 -16.06 8.78 -6.74
C ALA A 14 -16.45 7.44 -6.08
N THR A 15 -15.52 6.49 -6.09
CA THR A 15 -15.64 5.15 -5.51
C THR A 15 -15.04 5.05 -4.10
N ASP A 16 -14.70 6.18 -3.46
CA ASP A 16 -14.11 6.18 -2.12
C ASP A 16 -15.07 5.57 -1.08
N ALA A 17 -14.81 4.31 -0.75
CA ALA A 17 -15.55 3.54 0.26
C ALA A 17 -14.82 3.47 1.61
N ARG A 18 -13.76 4.27 1.82
CA ARG A 18 -12.97 4.23 3.06
C ARG A 18 -13.82 4.66 4.24
N ARG A 19 -13.86 3.81 5.26
CA ARG A 19 -14.48 4.15 6.55
C ARG A 19 -13.65 5.21 7.26
N ALA A 20 -14.30 6.16 7.92
CA ALA A 20 -13.61 7.12 8.76
C ALA A 20 -12.80 6.39 9.85
N LEU A 21 -11.55 6.80 10.05
CA LEU A 21 -10.69 6.19 11.05
C LEU A 21 -11.22 6.52 12.46
N PRO A 22 -11.35 5.51 13.35
CA PRO A 22 -11.69 5.77 14.74
C PRO A 22 -10.58 6.61 15.39
N LEU A 23 -10.97 7.65 16.12
CA LEU A 23 -10.04 8.51 16.87
C LEU A 23 -9.73 7.97 18.27
N ILE A 24 -10.59 7.09 18.78
CA ILE A 24 -10.50 6.47 20.11
C ILE A 24 -10.98 5.02 19.94
N GLY A 25 -10.26 4.06 20.53
CA GLY A 25 -10.57 2.64 20.43
C GLY A 25 -9.48 1.79 21.05
N ALA A 26 -9.69 0.48 21.10
CA ALA A 26 -8.64 -0.46 21.53
C ALA A 26 -7.50 -0.51 20.51
N GLU A 27 -6.28 -0.87 20.92
CA GLU A 27 -5.12 -0.91 20.02
C GLU A 27 -5.37 -1.73 18.75
N ARG A 28 -5.93 -2.94 18.89
CA ARG A 28 -6.29 -3.80 17.75
C ARG A 28 -7.31 -3.15 16.82
N GLU A 29 -8.30 -2.46 17.38
CA GLU A 29 -9.35 -1.79 16.61
C GLU A 29 -8.77 -0.65 15.78
N ILE A 30 -7.96 0.21 16.41
CA ILE A 30 -7.28 1.31 15.71
C ILE A 30 -6.34 0.76 14.63
N LEU A 31 -5.51 -0.24 14.95
CA LEU A 31 -4.55 -0.80 14.00
C LEU A 31 -5.25 -1.42 12.78
N THR A 32 -6.26 -2.24 13.00
CA THR A 32 -6.98 -2.91 11.89
C THR A 32 -7.75 -1.91 11.03
N ALA A 33 -8.39 -0.91 11.63
CA ALA A 33 -9.04 0.17 10.88
C ALA A 33 -8.05 0.98 10.04
N PHE A 34 -6.87 1.27 10.58
CA PHE A 34 -5.82 1.99 9.84
C PHE A 34 -5.31 1.17 8.65
N LEU A 35 -5.07 -0.12 8.83
CA LEU A 35 -4.63 -1.01 7.75
C LEU A 35 -5.67 -1.13 6.65
N ASP A 36 -6.94 -1.34 7.00
CA ASP A 36 -8.04 -1.38 6.04
C ASP A 36 -8.12 -0.07 5.24
N TRP A 37 -8.03 1.07 5.91
CA TRP A 37 -8.05 2.38 5.26
C TRP A 37 -6.89 2.55 4.27
N GLN A 38 -5.68 2.10 4.61
CA GLN A 38 -4.52 2.18 3.73
C GLN A 38 -4.63 1.22 2.55
N ARG A 39 -5.14 0.01 2.75
CA ARG A 39 -5.41 -0.97 1.67
C ARG A 39 -6.38 -0.39 0.65
N THR A 40 -7.53 0.11 1.11
CA THR A 40 -8.51 0.76 0.23
C THR A 40 -7.92 2.03 -0.41
N THR A 41 -7.09 2.79 0.29
CA THR A 41 -6.39 3.95 -0.33
C THR A 41 -5.48 3.52 -1.48
N PHE A 42 -4.77 2.40 -1.34
CA PHE A 42 -3.93 1.87 -2.41
C PHE A 42 -4.77 1.40 -3.60
N GLU A 43 -5.88 0.71 -3.34
CA GLU A 43 -6.83 0.30 -4.38
C GLU A 43 -7.39 1.51 -5.15
N LEU A 44 -7.79 2.58 -4.45
CA LEU A 44 -8.26 3.82 -5.06
C LEU A 44 -7.18 4.50 -5.91
N LYS A 45 -5.91 4.47 -5.48
CA LYS A 45 -4.80 4.98 -6.31
C LYS A 45 -4.60 4.19 -7.61
N CYS A 46 -5.10 2.96 -7.67
CA CYS A 46 -5.03 2.10 -8.84
C CYS A 46 -6.32 2.11 -9.67
N SER A 47 -7.43 2.71 -9.22
CA SER A 47 -8.77 2.48 -9.78
C SER A 47 -8.93 2.88 -11.25
N ASP A 48 -8.21 3.91 -11.69
CA ASP A 48 -8.27 4.45 -13.05
C ASP A 48 -6.97 4.20 -13.84
N VAL A 49 -6.09 3.34 -13.33
CA VAL A 49 -4.86 2.95 -14.01
C VAL A 49 -5.13 1.70 -14.84
N PRO A 50 -4.92 1.73 -16.17
CA PRO A 50 -5.08 0.54 -16.99
C PRO A 50 -4.14 -0.60 -16.51
N PRO A 51 -4.58 -1.87 -16.48
CA PRO A 51 -3.79 -2.97 -15.95
C PRO A 51 -2.40 -3.11 -16.57
N GLU A 52 -2.28 -2.86 -17.87
CA GLU A 52 -1.01 -2.86 -18.62
C GLU A 52 0.00 -1.82 -18.10
N ARG A 53 -0.49 -0.73 -17.50
CA ARG A 53 0.34 0.37 -16.97
C ARG A 53 0.76 0.17 -15.52
N LEU A 54 0.16 -0.77 -14.78
CA LEU A 54 0.49 -1.00 -13.38
C LEU A 54 1.97 -1.39 -13.18
N SER A 55 2.56 -2.06 -14.18
CA SER A 55 3.97 -2.47 -14.15
C SER A 55 4.92 -1.43 -14.77
N GLU A 56 4.40 -0.31 -15.30
CA GLU A 56 5.25 0.74 -15.85
C GLU A 56 6.04 1.45 -14.76
N ARG A 57 7.30 1.77 -15.08
CA ARG A 57 8.19 2.57 -14.25
C ARG A 57 8.11 4.03 -14.68
N GLY A 58 6.97 4.64 -14.40
CA GLY A 58 6.56 5.92 -14.99
C GLY A 58 7.39 7.13 -14.56
N ILE A 59 8.20 7.02 -13.50
CA ILE A 59 8.94 8.14 -12.91
C ILE A 59 10.46 7.88 -12.92
N PRO A 60 11.18 8.15 -14.04
CA PRO A 60 12.64 8.06 -14.04
C PRO A 60 13.28 9.03 -13.03
N PRO A 61 14.38 8.65 -12.34
CA PRO A 61 15.14 7.40 -12.45
C PRO A 61 14.59 6.26 -11.57
N SER A 62 13.44 6.45 -10.93
CA SER A 62 12.84 5.46 -10.05
C SER A 62 12.44 4.21 -10.82
N GLN A 63 12.74 3.05 -10.24
CA GLN A 63 12.30 1.75 -10.75
C GLN A 63 10.96 1.30 -10.17
N LEU A 64 10.31 2.15 -9.36
CA LEU A 64 9.03 1.86 -8.74
C LEU A 64 7.92 1.74 -9.79
N SER A 65 7.08 0.74 -9.60
CA SER A 65 5.80 0.57 -10.30
C SER A 65 4.69 0.35 -9.28
N LEU A 66 3.43 0.58 -9.64
CA LEU A 66 2.29 0.30 -8.75
C LEU A 66 2.20 -1.20 -8.46
N HIS A 67 2.48 -2.05 -9.45
CA HIS A 67 2.57 -3.49 -9.27
C HIS A 67 3.63 -3.84 -8.21
N GLY A 68 4.82 -3.26 -8.30
CA GLY A 68 5.87 -3.55 -7.34
C GLY A 68 5.57 -3.05 -5.94
N LEU A 69 4.94 -1.88 -5.81
CA LEU A 69 4.44 -1.42 -4.52
C LEU A 69 3.42 -2.40 -3.91
N LEU A 70 2.51 -2.98 -4.71
CA LEU A 70 1.57 -3.98 -4.21
C LEU A 70 2.28 -5.25 -3.70
N ARG A 71 3.30 -5.72 -4.44
CA ARG A 71 4.13 -6.86 -4.02
C ARG A 71 4.86 -6.57 -2.71
N HIS A 72 5.48 -5.40 -2.62
CA HIS A 72 6.16 -4.94 -1.42
C HIS A 72 5.22 -4.94 -0.21
N LEU A 73 4.06 -4.29 -0.34
CA LEU A 73 3.06 -4.19 0.73
C LEU A 73 2.55 -5.57 1.18
N ALA A 74 2.29 -6.48 0.24
CA ALA A 74 1.92 -7.86 0.56
C ALA A 74 3.03 -8.61 1.32
N GLY A 75 4.29 -8.37 0.95
CA GLY A 75 5.46 -8.89 1.66
C GLY A 75 5.57 -8.35 3.09
N VAL A 76 5.39 -7.05 3.28
CA VAL A 76 5.41 -6.37 4.59
C VAL A 76 4.33 -6.91 5.52
N GLU A 77 3.08 -7.05 5.04
CA GLU A 77 2.01 -7.64 5.83
C GLU A 77 2.30 -9.09 6.22
N ARG A 78 2.84 -9.88 5.28
CA ARG A 78 3.24 -11.26 5.56
C ARG A 78 4.33 -11.35 6.62
N TRP A 79 5.34 -10.50 6.54
CA TRP A 79 6.41 -10.42 7.53
C TRP A 79 5.85 -10.13 8.92
N TRP A 80 5.07 -9.07 9.07
CA TRP A 80 4.54 -8.67 10.37
C TRP A 80 3.53 -9.64 10.95
N PHE A 81 2.50 -10.04 10.19
CA PHE A 81 1.44 -10.88 10.74
C PHE A 81 1.85 -12.34 10.89
N ARG A 82 2.45 -12.93 9.85
CA ARG A 82 2.74 -14.37 9.86
C ARG A 82 4.03 -14.67 10.59
N LYS A 83 5.12 -13.96 10.30
CA LYS A 83 6.41 -14.25 10.94
C LYS A 83 6.52 -13.60 12.32
N GLN A 84 6.32 -12.30 12.44
CA GLN A 84 6.58 -11.60 13.71
C GLN A 84 5.50 -11.84 14.77
N PHE A 85 4.21 -11.72 14.43
CA PHE A 85 3.14 -11.90 15.41
C PHE A 85 2.72 -13.36 15.61
N ALA A 86 2.60 -14.15 14.54
CA ALA A 86 2.16 -15.54 14.63
C ALA A 86 3.32 -16.55 14.78
N GLY A 87 4.59 -16.13 14.58
CA GLY A 87 5.75 -17.02 14.73
C GLY A 87 5.83 -18.11 13.65
N GLU A 88 5.20 -17.91 12.49
CA GLU A 88 5.14 -18.90 11.43
C GLU A 88 6.43 -18.92 10.58
N GLU A 89 6.91 -20.13 10.30
CA GLU A 89 8.00 -20.33 9.34
C GLU A 89 7.50 -20.42 7.91
N VAL A 90 7.20 -19.24 7.36
CA VAL A 90 6.75 -19.07 5.97
C VAL A 90 7.79 -18.28 5.17
N PRO A 91 7.98 -18.60 3.87
CA PRO A 91 8.84 -17.80 3.01
C PRO A 91 8.21 -16.43 2.71
N LEU A 92 9.05 -15.43 2.42
CA LEU A 92 8.62 -14.16 1.86
C LEU A 92 8.13 -14.37 0.40
N LEU A 93 7.21 -13.50 -0.06
CA LEU A 93 6.55 -13.70 -1.36
C LEU A 93 7.42 -13.30 -2.55
N TYR A 94 8.04 -12.12 -2.47
CA TYR A 94 8.71 -11.46 -3.60
C TYR A 94 10.08 -10.89 -3.18
N TYR A 95 10.71 -11.46 -2.16
CA TYR A 95 12.02 -11.02 -1.69
C TYR A 95 12.96 -12.21 -1.59
N SER A 96 14.17 -12.05 -2.12
CA SER A 96 15.30 -12.94 -1.89
C SER A 96 16.57 -12.12 -1.70
N HIS A 97 17.59 -12.70 -1.06
CA HIS A 97 18.88 -12.02 -0.91
C HIS A 97 19.58 -11.82 -2.26
N ASP A 98 19.40 -12.77 -3.18
CA ASP A 98 20.00 -12.73 -4.51
C ASP A 98 19.33 -11.71 -5.44
N ASP A 99 18.07 -11.38 -5.15
CA ASP A 99 17.29 -10.39 -5.90
C ASP A 99 16.32 -9.66 -4.96
N PRO A 100 16.78 -8.54 -4.34
CA PRO A 100 16.03 -7.83 -3.32
C PRO A 100 14.93 -6.92 -3.87
N ASN A 101 14.86 -6.70 -5.19
CA ASN A 101 13.93 -5.77 -5.85
C ASN A 101 12.94 -6.50 -6.77
N GLN A 102 12.53 -7.72 -6.42
CA GLN A 102 11.51 -8.47 -7.17
C GLN A 102 10.07 -7.98 -6.90
N ASP A 103 9.91 -7.09 -5.92
CA ASP A 103 8.70 -6.29 -5.77
C ASP A 103 8.63 -5.23 -6.89
#